data_AF-A0A168W748-F1
#
_entry.id   AF-A0A168W748-F1
#
_cell.length_a   1.000
_cell.length_b   1.000
_cell.length_c   1.000
_cell.angle_alpha   90.00
_cell.angle_beta   90.00
_cell.angle_gamma   90.00
#
_symmetry.space_group_name_H-M   'P 1'
#
loop_
_entity.id
_entity.type
_entity.pdbx_description
1 polymer ?
#
loop_
_entity_poly.entity_id
_entity_poly.type
_entity_poly.pdbx_seq_one_letter_code
_entity_poly.pdbx_strand_id
1 'polypeptide(L)'
;MIRRWFTKKNKSLQPAFETPSSHSSLSLCTNATDEPDPVKEISHFKMRLKEFGIEFSHLVSSTPKDVENRQQAIRVAEEISKDPEMRNYFLTWKRLPLLHHESTQHQKHTMKKQREYITALTLIFIENYQVLLQYVPGTGGKH
;
A
#
# COMPACT_ATOMS: atom_id res chain seq x y z
N MET A 1 20.02 14.76 3.56
CA MET A 1 20.80 13.64 4.13
C MET A 1 19.92 12.40 4.30
N ILE A 2 19.34 11.91 3.19
CA ILE A 2 18.55 10.66 3.12
C ILE A 2 19.09 9.79 1.99
N ARG A 3 19.40 10.42 0.83
CA ARG A 3 20.16 9.81 -0.27
C ARG A 3 21.51 9.20 0.15
N ARG A 4 22.14 9.69 1.23
CA ARG A 4 23.45 9.19 1.74
C ARG A 4 23.35 8.08 2.78
N TRP A 5 22.17 7.86 3.40
CA TRP A 5 21.96 6.74 4.32
C TRP A 5 21.61 5.46 3.55
N PHE A 6 20.77 5.59 2.52
CA PHE A 6 20.33 4.45 1.68
C PHE A 6 21.44 3.86 0.80
N THR A 7 22.36 4.68 0.28
CA THR A 7 23.42 4.23 -0.65
C THR A 7 24.51 3.37 0.00
N LYS A 8 24.58 3.27 1.34
CA LYS A 8 25.63 2.52 2.04
C LYS A 8 25.22 1.12 2.51
N LYS A 9 23.93 0.77 2.50
CA LYS A 9 23.42 -0.46 3.15
C LYS A 9 22.37 -1.25 2.37
N ASN A 10 22.39 -1.24 1.04
CA ASN A 10 21.52 -2.16 0.28
C ASN A 10 22.10 -2.63 -1.06
N LYS A 11 23.39 -3.00 -1.06
CA LYS A 11 24.07 -3.66 -2.19
C LYS A 11 24.25 -5.15 -1.93
N SER A 12 23.21 -5.86 -1.48
CA SER A 12 23.31 -7.33 -1.30
C SER A 12 21.98 -8.06 -1.07
N LEU A 13 20.84 -7.58 -1.58
CA LEU A 13 19.58 -8.34 -1.49
C LEU A 13 18.94 -8.45 -2.87
N GLN A 14 19.48 -9.36 -3.67
CA GLN A 14 18.69 -10.11 -4.62
C GLN A 14 18.43 -11.49 -3.99
N PRO A 15 17.18 -11.94 -3.84
CA PRO A 15 16.93 -13.36 -3.88
C PRO A 15 16.97 -13.79 -5.36
N ALA A 16 17.89 -14.71 -5.65
CA ALA A 16 18.04 -15.38 -6.94
C ALA A 16 16.71 -16.03 -7.33
N PHE A 17 16.20 -15.67 -8.51
CA PHE A 17 15.12 -16.37 -9.17
C PHE A 17 15.72 -17.62 -9.83
N GLU A 18 15.91 -18.69 -9.05
CA GLU A 18 16.24 -20.00 -9.60
C GLU A 18 14.97 -20.64 -10.15
N THR A 19 14.93 -20.86 -11.46
CA THR A 19 14.03 -21.84 -12.05
C THR A 19 14.54 -23.24 -11.71
N PRO A 20 13.63 -24.20 -11.51
CA PRO A 20 13.78 -25.40 -12.32
C PRO A 20 12.48 -25.84 -12.99
N SER A 21 12.73 -26.36 -14.20
CA SER A 21 11.87 -27.08 -15.12
C SER A 21 10.94 -28.13 -14.49
N SER A 22 9.69 -28.11 -14.99
CA SER A 22 8.80 -29.23 -15.35
C SER A 22 8.49 -30.34 -14.34
N HIS A 23 7.20 -30.53 -14.01
CA HIS A 23 6.51 -31.81 -14.15
C HIS A 23 4.98 -31.60 -14.21
N SER A 24 4.37 -32.20 -15.22
CA SER A 24 2.93 -32.29 -15.50
C SER A 24 2.15 -32.98 -14.37
N SER A 25 0.98 -32.46 -14.01
CA SER A 25 -0.22 -33.28 -13.79
C SER A 25 -1.48 -32.41 -13.76
N LEU A 26 -2.54 -32.94 -14.37
CA LEU A 26 -3.85 -32.34 -14.58
C LEU A 26 -4.46 -31.84 -13.27
N SER A 27 -4.86 -30.57 -13.22
CA SER A 27 -5.82 -30.05 -12.25
C SER A 27 -6.89 -29.26 -13.00
N LEU A 28 -8.15 -29.56 -12.69
CA LEU A 28 -9.33 -29.14 -13.42
C LEU A 28 -9.37 -27.61 -13.55
N CYS A 29 -9.59 -27.13 -14.77
CA CYS A 29 -9.97 -25.74 -15.03
C CYS A 29 -11.35 -25.48 -14.44
N THR A 30 -11.42 -25.15 -13.15
CA THR A 30 -12.55 -24.41 -12.61
C THR A 30 -12.45 -23.02 -13.20
N ASN A 31 -13.40 -22.64 -14.05
CA ASN A 31 -13.48 -21.37 -14.75
C ASN A 31 -13.09 -20.19 -13.84
N ALA A 32 -11.81 -19.84 -13.87
CA ALA A 32 -11.25 -18.73 -13.14
C ALA A 32 -11.60 -17.51 -13.96
N THR A 33 -12.71 -16.87 -13.59
CA THR A 33 -13.02 -15.53 -14.06
C THR A 33 -11.85 -14.65 -13.60
N ASP A 34 -11.07 -14.13 -14.53
CA ASP A 34 -10.01 -13.11 -14.31
C ASP A 34 -10.60 -11.74 -13.89
N GLU A 35 -11.87 -11.74 -13.47
CA GLU A 35 -12.54 -10.56 -12.95
C GLU A 35 -12.10 -10.33 -11.50
N PRO A 36 -11.87 -9.08 -11.10
CA PRO A 36 -11.44 -8.76 -9.75
C PRO A 36 -12.55 -9.13 -8.76
N ASP A 37 -12.29 -10.17 -7.97
CA ASP A 37 -13.24 -10.70 -7.00
C ASP A 37 -13.21 -9.86 -5.71
N PRO A 38 -14.30 -9.14 -5.36
CA PRO A 38 -14.36 -8.29 -4.17
C PRO A 38 -14.02 -9.05 -2.89
N VAL A 39 -14.47 -10.30 -2.77
CA VAL A 39 -14.28 -11.11 -1.56
C VAL A 39 -12.80 -11.44 -1.39
N LYS A 40 -12.12 -11.78 -2.50
CA LYS A 40 -10.67 -12.04 -2.49
C LYS A 40 -9.88 -10.77 -2.18
N GLU A 41 -10.19 -9.64 -2.82
CA GLU A 41 -9.50 -8.37 -2.54
C GLU A 41 -9.67 -7.95 -1.08
N ILE A 42 -10.89 -7.97 -0.54
CA ILE A 42 -11.16 -7.60 0.86
C ILE A 42 -10.42 -8.54 1.82
N SER A 43 -10.40 -9.84 1.54
CA SER A 43 -9.73 -10.83 2.39
C SER A 43 -8.21 -10.62 2.38
N HIS A 44 -7.64 -10.42 1.19
CA HIS A 44 -6.21 -10.11 1.05
C HIS A 44 -5.88 -8.79 1.77
N PHE A 45 -6.66 -7.74 1.55
CA PHE A 45 -6.45 -6.44 2.19
C PHE A 45 -6.51 -6.50 3.72
N LYS A 46 -7.46 -7.24 4.30
CA LYS A 46 -7.53 -7.46 5.75
C LYS A 46 -6.27 -8.14 6.30
N MET A 47 -5.75 -9.15 5.58
CA MET A 47 -4.49 -9.80 5.95
C MET A 47 -3.32 -8.80 5.90
N ARG A 48 -3.23 -8.01 4.83
CA ARG A 48 -2.19 -6.99 4.68
C ARG A 48 -2.25 -5.93 5.78
N LEU A 49 -3.43 -5.43 6.15
CA LEU A 49 -3.58 -4.48 7.26
C LEU A 49 -3.08 -5.05 8.59
N LYS A 50 -3.34 -6.33 8.87
CA LYS A 50 -2.85 -7.00 10.08
C LYS A 50 -1.33 -7.06 10.15
N GLU A 51 -0.63 -7.22 9.02
CA GLU A 51 0.84 -7.14 8.99
C GLU A 51 1.38 -5.76 9.38
N PHE A 52 0.57 -4.70 9.24
CA PHE A 52 0.89 -3.35 9.70
C PHE A 52 0.36 -3.07 11.11
N GLY A 53 -0.25 -4.06 11.78
CA GLY A 53 -0.85 -3.92 13.11
C GLY A 53 -2.13 -3.08 13.10
N ILE A 54 -2.82 -3.00 11.96
CA ILE A 54 -4.06 -2.24 11.80
C ILE A 54 -5.24 -3.20 11.77
N GLU A 55 -6.18 -3.00 12.69
CA GLU A 55 -7.48 -3.68 12.65
C GLU A 55 -8.41 -3.00 11.63
N PHE A 56 -9.13 -3.81 10.85
CA PHE A 56 -10.03 -3.29 9.81
C PHE A 56 -11.13 -2.37 10.39
N SER A 57 -11.60 -2.65 11.61
CA SER A 57 -12.58 -1.81 12.31
C SER A 57 -12.03 -0.41 12.64
N HIS A 58 -10.73 -0.29 12.93
CA HIS A 58 -10.10 1.01 13.24
C HIS A 58 -9.97 1.87 12.00
N LEU A 59 -9.86 1.27 10.81
CA LEU A 59 -9.74 2.02 9.56
C LEU A 59 -10.91 2.99 9.35
N VAL A 60 -12.14 2.57 9.65
CA VAL A 60 -13.34 3.42 9.55
C VAL A 60 -13.21 4.64 10.47
N SER A 61 -12.76 4.44 11.71
CA SER A 61 -12.56 5.54 12.67
C SER A 61 -11.39 6.46 12.31
N SER A 62 -10.38 5.95 11.61
CA SER A 62 -9.21 6.72 11.17
C SER A 62 -9.48 7.56 9.91
N THR A 63 -10.61 7.33 9.24
CA THR A 63 -10.96 8.00 7.98
C THR A 63 -11.24 9.48 8.24
N PRO A 64 -10.52 10.42 7.58
CA PRO A 64 -10.75 11.85 7.79
C PRO A 64 -12.15 12.28 7.35
N LYS A 65 -12.84 13.03 8.21
CA LYS A 65 -14.17 13.58 7.92
C LYS A 65 -14.14 14.68 6.86
N ASP A 66 -13.08 15.47 6.87
CA ASP A 66 -12.87 16.60 5.97
C ASP A 66 -12.25 16.14 4.64
N VAL A 67 -12.80 16.67 3.54
CA VAL A 67 -12.41 16.36 2.16
C VAL A 67 -10.95 16.73 1.91
N GLU A 68 -10.52 17.90 2.35
CA GLU A 68 -9.15 18.40 2.10
C GLU A 68 -8.11 17.47 2.72
N ASN A 69 -8.37 17.06 3.97
CA ASN A 69 -7.59 16.09 4.69
C ASN A 69 -7.54 14.72 3.99
N ARG A 70 -8.66 14.22 3.46
CA ARG A 70 -8.67 12.97 2.68
C ARG A 70 -7.83 13.08 1.41
N GLN A 71 -7.99 14.16 0.66
CA GLN A 71 -7.22 14.39 -0.57
C GLN A 71 -5.72 14.46 -0.27
N GLN A 72 -5.33 15.07 0.85
CA GLN A 72 -3.94 15.12 1.27
C GLN A 72 -3.39 13.73 1.60
N ALA A 73 -4.16 12.90 2.32
CA ALA A 73 -3.78 11.52 2.59
C ALA A 73 -3.64 10.69 1.32
N ILE A 74 -4.56 10.83 0.36
CA ILE A 74 -4.51 10.18 -0.96
C ILE A 74 -3.23 10.56 -1.69
N ARG A 75 -2.92 11.87 -1.80
CA ARG A 75 -1.69 12.36 -2.45
C ARG A 75 -0.43 11.75 -1.84
N VAL A 76 -0.35 11.73 -0.52
CA VAL A 76 0.80 11.14 0.20
C VAL A 76 0.89 9.64 -0.07
N ALA A 77 -0.23 8.92 -0.04
CA ALA A 77 -0.26 7.49 -0.27
C ALA A 77 0.18 7.12 -1.70
N GLU A 78 -0.23 7.91 -2.70
CA GLU A 78 0.21 7.78 -4.09
C GLU A 78 1.71 8.08 -4.26
N GLU A 79 2.22 9.13 -3.61
CA GLU A 79 3.64 9.48 -3.66
C GLU A 79 4.51 8.31 -3.14
N ILE A 80 4.11 7.73 -2.00
CA ILE A 80 4.80 6.57 -1.40
C ILE A 80 4.71 5.34 -2.31
N SER A 81 3.57 5.08 -2.95
CA SER A 81 3.39 3.89 -3.78
C SER A 81 4.15 3.98 -5.11
N LYS A 82 4.27 5.19 -5.68
CA LYS A 82 4.97 5.45 -6.95
C LYS A 82 6.49 5.46 -6.80
N ASP A 83 7.03 5.97 -5.69
CA ASP A 83 8.47 5.98 -5.42
C ASP A 83 8.98 4.60 -4.94
N PRO A 84 9.89 3.93 -5.67
CA PRO A 84 10.36 2.60 -5.31
C PRO A 84 11.10 2.52 -3.97
N GLU A 85 11.83 3.57 -3.58
CA GLU A 85 12.59 3.59 -2.33
C GLU A 85 11.65 3.73 -1.13
N MET A 86 10.70 4.66 -1.22
CA MET A 86 9.66 4.88 -0.20
C MET A 86 8.76 3.66 -0.07
N ARG A 87 8.33 3.07 -1.19
CA ARG A 87 7.56 1.83 -1.21
C ARG A 87 8.29 0.69 -0.52
N ASN A 88 9.56 0.47 -0.87
CA ASN A 88 10.35 -0.60 -0.26
C ASN A 88 10.54 -0.39 1.25
N TYR A 89 10.81 0.85 1.67
CA TYR A 89 10.88 1.20 3.09
C TYR A 89 9.57 0.89 3.81
N PHE A 90 8.44 1.32 3.24
CA PHE A 90 7.11 1.12 3.79
C PHE A 90 6.77 -0.36 3.97
N LEU A 91 7.04 -1.19 2.96
CA LEU A 91 6.76 -2.63 3.01
C LEU A 91 7.70 -3.40 3.97
N THR A 92 8.97 -3.00 4.05
CA THR A 92 9.98 -3.65 4.89
C THR A 92 9.78 -3.31 6.36
N TRP A 93 9.61 -2.02 6.68
CA TRP A 93 9.56 -1.54 8.06
C TRP A 93 8.15 -1.41 8.61
N LYS A 94 7.13 -1.58 7.76
CA LYS A 94 5.71 -1.43 8.09
C LYS A 94 5.40 -0.04 8.68
N ARG A 95 6.10 0.99 8.20
CA ARG A 95 6.03 2.36 8.71
C ARG A 95 6.06 3.37 7.56
N LEU A 96 5.35 4.48 7.74
CA LEU A 96 5.36 5.57 6.77
C LEU A 96 6.75 6.25 6.73
N PRO A 97 7.29 6.58 5.55
CA PRO A 97 8.57 7.26 5.39
C PRO A 97 8.48 8.75 5.75
N LEU A 98 8.29 9.07 7.03
CA LEU A 98 8.12 10.43 7.57
C LEU A 98 9.32 11.36 7.34
N LEU A 99 10.50 10.78 7.10
CA LEU A 99 11.75 11.51 7.04
C LEU A 99 12.02 12.15 5.70
N HIS A 100 11.19 11.94 4.67
CA HIS A 100 11.50 12.43 3.32
C HIS A 100 11.73 13.95 3.31
N HIS A 101 12.88 14.33 2.76
CA HIS A 101 13.37 15.71 2.73
C HIS A 101 12.51 16.64 1.88
N GLU A 102 11.80 16.09 0.89
CA GLU A 102 10.93 16.83 0.00
C GLU A 102 9.51 16.98 0.58
N SER A 103 9.19 16.27 1.67
CA SER A 103 7.89 16.40 2.31
C SER A 103 7.77 17.72 3.10
N THR A 104 6.73 18.47 2.77
CA THR A 104 6.30 19.67 3.47
C THR A 104 5.93 19.39 4.94
N GLN A 105 5.97 20.41 5.80
CA GLN A 105 5.56 20.27 7.21
C GLN A 105 4.11 19.80 7.33
N HIS A 106 3.23 20.25 6.44
CA HIS A 106 1.84 19.83 6.40
C HIS A 106 1.69 18.35 6.06
N GLN A 107 2.45 17.82 5.09
CA GLN A 107 2.50 16.38 4.79
C GLN A 107 2.93 15.57 6.01
N LYS A 108 4.00 16.01 6.71
CA LYS A 108 4.48 15.33 7.93
C LYS A 108 3.44 15.31 9.04
N HIS A 109 2.72 16.42 9.25
CA HIS A 109 1.63 16.47 10.23
C HIS A 109 0.48 15.51 9.84
N THR A 110 0.12 15.50 8.56
CA THR A 110 -0.92 14.62 8.01
C THR A 110 -0.56 13.16 8.22
N MET A 111 0.67 12.76 7.86
CA MET A 111 1.18 11.39 8.05
C MET A 111 1.17 10.93 9.50
N LYS A 112 1.42 11.83 10.45
CA LYS A 112 1.34 11.51 11.88
C LYS A 112 -0.10 11.30 12.34
N LYS A 113 -1.01 12.21 11.97
CA LYS A 113 -2.40 12.21 12.45
C LYS A 113 -3.25 11.12 11.80
N GLN A 114 -3.00 10.81 10.53
CA GLN A 114 -3.82 9.92 9.71
C GLN A 114 -3.05 8.67 9.26
N ARG A 115 -2.09 8.23 10.08
CA ARG A 115 -1.14 7.17 9.72
C ARG A 115 -1.83 5.89 9.23
N GLU A 116 -2.91 5.48 9.89
CA GLU A 116 -3.63 4.23 9.61
C GLU A 116 -4.36 4.32 8.27
N TYR A 117 -5.03 5.45 8.01
CA TYR A 117 -5.69 5.72 6.75
C TYR A 117 -4.70 5.79 5.58
N ILE A 118 -3.57 6.49 5.76
CA ILE A 118 -2.53 6.58 4.72
C ILE A 118 -1.92 5.21 4.45
N THR A 119 -1.59 4.44 5.49
CA THR A 119 -1.08 3.06 5.34
C THR A 119 -2.04 2.19 4.54
N ALA A 120 -3.35 2.26 4.84
CA ALA A 120 -4.38 1.54 4.11
C ALA A 120 -4.44 1.93 2.62
N LEU A 121 -4.44 3.24 2.33
CA LEU A 121 -4.43 3.72 0.94
C LEU A 121 -3.16 3.32 0.20
N THR A 122 -1.99 3.43 0.85
CA THR A 122 -0.72 3.01 0.26
C THR A 122 -0.74 1.53 -0.11
N LEU A 123 -1.33 0.67 0.74
CA LEU A 123 -1.53 -0.75 0.42
C LEU A 123 -2.46 -0.95 -0.77
N ILE A 124 -3.58 -0.22 -0.82
CA ILE A 124 -4.51 -0.27 -1.97
C ILE A 124 -3.79 0.04 -3.28
N PHE A 125 -2.93 1.06 -3.30
CA PHE A 125 -2.19 1.44 -4.49
C PHE A 125 -1.07 0.45 -4.86
N ILE A 126 -0.35 -0.10 -3.88
CA ILE A 126 0.75 -1.04 -4.13
C ILE A 126 0.23 -2.38 -4.66
N GLU A 127 -0.84 -2.89 -4.06
CA GLU A 127 -1.42 -4.21 -4.39
C GLU A 127 -2.42 -4.12 -5.55
N ASN A 128 -2.71 -2.90 -6.03
CA ASN A 128 -3.57 -2.62 -7.18
C ASN A 128 -5.01 -3.16 -7.03
N TYR A 129 -5.62 -2.99 -5.85
CA TYR A 129 -6.99 -3.42 -5.58
C TYR A 129 -8.02 -2.58 -6.35
N GLN A 130 -8.46 -3.08 -7.50
CA GLN A 130 -9.33 -2.34 -8.43
C GLN A 130 -10.74 -2.16 -7.88
N VAL A 131 -11.25 -3.16 -7.16
CA VAL A 131 -12.59 -3.08 -6.57
C VAL A 131 -12.56 -2.16 -5.37
N LEU A 132 -11.59 -2.32 -4.47
CA LEU A 132 -11.49 -1.44 -3.29
C LEU A 132 -11.28 0.03 -3.65
N LEU A 133 -10.52 0.32 -4.72
CA LEU A 133 -10.28 1.69 -5.16
C LEU A 133 -11.57 2.42 -5.56
N GLN A 134 -12.59 1.70 -6.04
CA GLN A 134 -13.90 2.27 -6.38
C GLN A 134 -14.68 2.76 -5.16
N TYR A 135 -14.40 2.21 -3.97
CA TYR A 135 -15.04 2.61 -2.71
C TYR A 135 -14.27 3.69 -1.96
N VAL A 136 -13.10 4.11 -2.44
CA VAL A 136 -12.32 5.18 -1.81
C VAL A 136 -12.89 6.54 -2.23
N PRO A 137 -13.42 7.36 -1.30
CA PRO A 137 -13.98 8.65 -1.65
C PRO A 137 -12.88 9.64 -2.05
N GLY A 138 -12.96 10.18 -3.28
CA GLY A 138 -12.03 11.18 -3.80
C GLY A 138 -10.99 10.65 -4.81
N THR A 139 -10.96 9.36 -5.10
CA THR A 139 -10.09 8.74 -6.14
C THR A 139 -10.80 8.52 -7.48
N GLY A 140 -12.01 9.06 -7.67
CA GLY A 140 -12.79 8.94 -8.92
C GLY A 140 -13.76 7.76 -8.98
N GLY A 141 -13.99 7.06 -7.86
CA GLY A 141 -15.12 6.12 -7.74
C GLY A 141 -16.45 6.87 -7.91
N LYS A 142 -17.31 6.35 -8.80
CA LYS A 142 -18.64 6.92 -9.09
C LYS A 142 -19.50 6.88 -7.82
N HIS A 143 -19.59 7.98 -7.10
CA HIS A 143 -20.59 8.23 -6.07
C HIS A 143 -21.24 9.59 -6.32
#